data_AF-A0AAV6PWP6-F1
#
_entry.id   AF-A0AAV6PWP6-F1
#
_cell.length_a   1.000
_cell.length_b   1.000
_cell.length_c   1.000
_cell.angle_alpha   90.00
_cell.angle_beta   90.00
_cell.angle_gamma   90.00
#
_symmetry.space_group_name_H-M   'P 1'
#
loop_
_entity.id
_entity.type
_entity.pdbx_description
1 polymer ?
#
loop_
_entity_poly.entity_id
_entity_poly.type
_entity_poly.pdbx_seq_one_letter_code
_entity_poly.pdbx_strand_id
1 'polypeptide(L)'
;MIERVLEQEQAISQVLAADKKTRHLVLTSQDLEVLESVHKALKPLLEFTNALSASILDYMREKYSDPSTNDLLDMASLVDPTFKITYCTEENVEDIKSRAINEMEAMLCETDQGTAELAASLPKDATTISQPAEPLRKNSLGSLFKTAATSSATLSQRERIEKELSAYFQSFPIRKVI
;
A
#
# COMPACT_ATOMS: atom_id res chain seq x y z
N MET A 1 -19.80 -6.26 -24.75
CA MET A 1 -20.01 -5.21 -25.76
C MET A 1 -21.18 -5.57 -26.68
N ILE A 2 -21.12 -6.71 -27.37
CA ILE A 2 -22.18 -7.18 -28.27
C ILE A 2 -23.55 -7.30 -27.57
N GLU A 3 -23.59 -7.89 -26.38
CA GLU A 3 -24.81 -8.00 -25.57
C GLU A 3 -25.51 -6.65 -25.38
N ARG A 4 -24.75 -5.60 -25.03
CA ARG A 4 -25.28 -4.23 -24.89
C ARG A 4 -25.83 -3.64 -26.20
N VAL A 5 -25.23 -4.00 -27.34
CA VAL A 5 -25.72 -3.53 -28.66
C VAL A 5 -27.05 -4.18 -28.99
N LEU A 6 -27.22 -5.47 -28.70
CA LEU A 6 -28.47 -6.20 -28.87
C LEU A 6 -29.56 -5.66 -27.91
N GLU A 7 -29.22 -5.41 -26.64
CA GLU A 7 -30.14 -4.84 -25.64
C GLU A 7 -30.66 -3.43 -26.02
N GLN A 8 -29.81 -2.62 -26.64
CA GLN A 8 -30.11 -1.21 -26.96
C GLN A 8 -30.50 -0.99 -28.42
N GLU A 9 -30.77 -2.06 -29.17
CA GLU A 9 -30.97 -2.01 -30.63
C GLU A 9 -32.03 -0.99 -31.06
N GLN A 10 -33.19 -0.96 -30.39
CA GLN A 10 -34.27 0.00 -30.70
C GLN A 10 -33.84 1.47 -30.50
N ALA A 11 -33.10 1.75 -29.43
CA ALA A 11 -32.60 3.11 -29.15
C ALA A 11 -31.54 3.53 -30.17
N ILE A 12 -30.62 2.61 -30.51
CA ILE A 12 -29.59 2.83 -31.53
C ILE A 12 -30.24 3.08 -32.89
N SER A 13 -31.20 2.24 -33.28
CA SER A 13 -31.94 2.37 -34.53
C SER A 13 -32.68 3.70 -34.62
N GLN A 14 -33.34 4.14 -33.55
CA GLN A 14 -34.03 5.42 -33.49
C GLN A 14 -33.08 6.61 -33.70
N VAL A 15 -31.93 6.62 -33.03
CA VAL A 15 -30.93 7.69 -33.15
C VAL A 15 -30.31 7.72 -34.56
N LEU A 16 -29.95 6.56 -35.09
CA LEU A 16 -29.36 6.46 -36.43
C LEU A 16 -30.37 6.81 -37.53
N ALA A 17 -31.64 6.47 -37.35
CA ALA A 17 -32.72 6.81 -38.26
C ALA A 17 -33.07 8.31 -38.22
N ALA A 18 -32.88 9.00 -37.09
CA ALA A 18 -33.15 10.42 -36.98
C ALA A 18 -32.21 11.25 -37.87
N ASP A 19 -30.91 10.97 -37.89
CA ASP A 19 -29.91 11.73 -38.64
C ASP A 19 -29.75 11.24 -40.10
N LYS A 20 -29.94 12.16 -41.06
CA LYS A 20 -29.82 11.90 -42.50
C LYS A 20 -28.46 11.35 -42.91
N LYS A 21 -27.38 11.71 -42.21
CA LYS A 21 -26.02 11.23 -42.51
C LYS A 21 -25.81 9.80 -42.05
N THR A 22 -26.42 9.37 -40.95
CA THR A 22 -26.20 8.05 -40.34
C THR A 22 -27.28 7.02 -40.65
N ARG A 23 -28.39 7.42 -41.27
CA ARG A 23 -29.50 6.54 -41.66
C ARG A 23 -29.09 5.26 -42.40
N HIS A 24 -28.01 5.31 -43.18
CA HIS A 24 -27.51 4.17 -43.94
C HIS A 24 -26.77 3.13 -43.08
N LEU A 25 -26.54 3.42 -41.79
CA LEU A 25 -25.87 2.54 -40.82
C LEU A 25 -26.85 1.82 -39.89
N VAL A 26 -28.16 1.98 -40.09
CA VAL A 26 -29.16 1.25 -39.31
C VAL A 26 -28.97 -0.25 -39.57
N LEU A 27 -28.72 -0.99 -38.49
CA LEU A 27 -28.52 -2.44 -38.52
C LEU A 27 -29.75 -3.11 -39.13
N THR A 28 -29.52 -4.00 -40.08
CA THR A 28 -30.57 -4.83 -40.69
C THR A 28 -30.88 -6.04 -39.82
N SER A 29 -32.01 -6.70 -40.04
CA SER A 29 -32.35 -7.94 -39.33
C SER A 29 -31.29 -9.03 -39.51
N GLN A 30 -30.63 -9.08 -40.67
CA GLN A 30 -29.53 -10.02 -40.91
C GLN A 30 -28.30 -9.69 -40.05
N ASP A 31 -27.97 -8.41 -39.88
CA ASP A 31 -26.87 -7.99 -39.02
C ASP A 31 -27.13 -8.39 -37.56
N LEU A 32 -28.39 -8.27 -37.10
CA LEU A 32 -28.81 -8.73 -35.78
C LEU A 32 -28.63 -10.25 -35.62
N GLU A 33 -29.08 -11.06 -36.58
CA GLU A 33 -28.96 -12.53 -36.50
C GLU A 33 -27.49 -12.98 -36.42
N VAL A 34 -26.61 -12.34 -37.19
CA VAL A 34 -25.16 -12.58 -37.13
C VAL A 34 -24.63 -12.18 -35.75
N LEU A 35 -25.04 -11.02 -35.25
CA LEU A 35 -24.59 -10.50 -33.95
C LEU A 35 -25.04 -11.39 -32.78
N GLU A 36 -26.27 -11.91 -32.83
CA GLU A 36 -26.79 -12.90 -31.89
C GLU A 36 -26.01 -14.22 -31.97
N SER A 37 -25.70 -14.69 -33.17
CA SER A 37 -24.90 -15.90 -33.38
C SER A 37 -23.50 -15.76 -32.80
N VAL A 38 -22.84 -14.60 -33.04
CA VAL A 38 -21.54 -14.29 -32.46
C VAL A 38 -21.62 -14.19 -30.94
N HIS A 39 -22.64 -13.52 -30.40
CA HIS A 39 -22.86 -13.44 -28.95
C HIS A 39 -22.99 -14.83 -28.34
N LYS A 40 -23.83 -15.69 -28.93
CA LYS A 40 -24.05 -17.07 -28.48
C LYS A 40 -22.78 -17.91 -28.53
N ALA A 41 -21.97 -17.75 -29.56
CA ALA A 41 -20.70 -18.47 -29.69
C ALA A 41 -19.64 -18.00 -28.67
N LEU A 42 -19.60 -16.71 -28.36
CA LEU A 42 -18.62 -16.12 -27.44
C LEU A 42 -19.03 -16.19 -25.97
N LYS A 43 -20.33 -16.28 -25.65
CA LYS A 43 -20.83 -16.32 -24.27
C LYS A 43 -20.20 -17.45 -23.43
N PRO A 44 -20.08 -18.70 -23.90
CA PRO A 44 -19.40 -19.75 -23.15
C PRO A 44 -17.94 -19.45 -22.80
N LEU A 45 -17.22 -18.73 -23.67
CA LEU A 45 -15.82 -18.35 -23.42
C LEU A 45 -15.71 -17.29 -22.30
N LEU A 46 -16.65 -16.34 -22.27
CA LEU A 46 -16.74 -15.35 -21.21
C LEU A 46 -17.02 -16.02 -19.86
N GLU A 47 -18.04 -16.89 -19.81
CA GLU A 47 -18.38 -17.66 -18.60
C GLU A 47 -17.21 -18.52 -18.13
N PHE A 48 -16.52 -19.20 -19.05
CA PHE A 48 -15.32 -19.98 -18.75
C PHE A 48 -14.22 -19.12 -18.14
N THR A 49 -13.93 -17.95 -18.71
CA THR A 49 -12.87 -17.07 -18.20
C THR A 49 -13.22 -16.54 -16.81
N ASN A 50 -14.49 -16.16 -16.58
CA ASN A 50 -14.97 -15.75 -15.27
C ASN A 50 -14.86 -16.88 -14.24
N ALA A 51 -15.28 -18.10 -14.60
CA ALA A 51 -15.18 -19.27 -13.74
C ALA A 51 -13.73 -19.64 -13.42
N LEU A 52 -12.84 -19.54 -14.40
CA LEU A 52 -11.41 -19.75 -14.21
C LEU A 52 -10.81 -18.72 -13.26
N SER A 53 -11.11 -17.43 -13.46
CA SER A 53 -10.67 -16.36 -12.55
C SER A 53 -11.21 -16.55 -11.14
N ALA A 54 -12.47 -16.93 -10.98
CA ALA A 54 -13.06 -17.23 -9.67
C ALA A 54 -12.34 -18.41 -8.99
N SER A 55 -12.10 -19.50 -9.73
CA SER A 55 -11.39 -20.67 -9.20
C SER A 55 -9.96 -20.33 -8.76
N ILE A 56 -9.24 -19.50 -9.51
CA ILE A 56 -7.90 -19.04 -9.13
C ILE A 56 -7.97 -18.19 -7.85
N LEU A 57 -8.92 -17.26 -7.76
CA LEU A 57 -9.10 -16.43 -6.58
C LEU A 57 -9.46 -17.26 -5.34
N ASP A 58 -10.34 -18.24 -5.48
CA ASP A 58 -10.71 -19.12 -4.37
C ASP A 58 -9.54 -19.98 -3.92
N TYR A 59 -8.75 -20.51 -4.85
CA TYR A 59 -7.51 -21.21 -4.52
C TYR A 59 -6.53 -20.32 -3.76
N MET A 60 -6.33 -19.07 -4.21
CA MET A 60 -5.44 -18.13 -3.50
C MET A 60 -5.98 -17.81 -2.12
N ARG A 61 -7.29 -17.55 -1.99
CA ARG A 61 -7.91 -17.27 -0.69
C ARG A 61 -7.71 -18.45 0.26
N GLU A 62 -7.95 -19.69 -0.18
CA GLU A 62 -7.72 -20.89 0.62
C GLU A 62 -6.25 -21.04 1.03
N LYS A 63 -5.31 -20.85 0.09
CA LYS A 63 -3.87 -20.99 0.36
C LYS A 63 -3.33 -19.95 1.34
N TYR A 64 -3.90 -18.75 1.34
CA TYR A 64 -3.52 -17.65 2.22
C TYR A 64 -4.61 -17.32 3.25
N SER A 65 -5.42 -18.31 3.67
CA SER A 65 -6.46 -18.11 4.70
C SER A 65 -5.90 -18.00 6.12
N ASP A 66 -4.61 -18.28 6.30
CA ASP A 66 -3.96 -18.24 7.61
C ASP A 66 -3.94 -16.81 8.17
N PRO A 67 -4.53 -16.57 9.36
CA PRO A 67 -4.59 -15.24 9.96
C PRO A 67 -3.21 -14.62 10.19
N SER A 68 -2.21 -15.43 10.57
CA SER A 68 -0.86 -14.93 10.83
C SER A 68 -0.18 -14.39 9.57
N THR A 69 -0.47 -15.01 8.43
CA THR A 69 0.00 -14.55 7.11
C THR A 69 -0.69 -13.24 6.72
N ASN A 70 -2.01 -13.13 6.95
CA ASN A 70 -2.74 -11.89 6.66
C ASN A 70 -2.22 -10.73 7.52
N ASP A 71 -2.05 -10.95 8.82
CA ASP A 71 -1.50 -9.95 9.75
C ASP A 71 -0.11 -9.49 9.34
N LEU A 72 0.74 -10.42 8.89
CA LEU A 72 2.07 -10.11 8.39
C LEU A 72 2.01 -9.28 7.11
N LEU A 73 1.12 -9.62 6.18
CA LEU A 73 0.94 -8.89 4.92
C LEU A 73 0.39 -7.48 5.16
N ASP A 74 -0.52 -7.31 6.11
CA ASP A 74 -1.07 -6.01 6.48
C ASP A 74 0.02 -5.09 7.05
N MET A 75 0.87 -5.60 7.94
CA MET A 75 2.02 -4.84 8.46
C MET A 75 3.10 -4.60 7.41
N ALA A 76 3.38 -5.57 6.55
CA ALA A 76 4.35 -5.40 5.46
C ALA A 76 3.88 -4.37 4.44
N SER A 77 2.58 -4.38 4.10
CA SER A 77 1.96 -3.39 3.21
C SER A 77 2.03 -1.99 3.81
N LEU A 78 1.73 -1.88 5.11
CA LEU A 78 1.81 -0.62 5.85
C LEU A 78 3.19 0.04 5.70
N VAL A 79 4.26 -0.73 5.94
CA VAL A 79 5.64 -0.22 5.90
C VAL A 79 6.14 0.03 4.47
N ASP A 80 5.50 -0.56 3.46
CA ASP A 80 5.83 -0.29 2.06
C ASP A 80 5.23 1.05 1.57
N PRO A 81 6.05 2.03 1.14
CA PRO A 81 5.57 3.34 0.70
C PRO A 81 4.64 3.33 -0.51
N THR A 82 4.63 2.24 -1.28
CA THR A 82 3.77 2.08 -2.46
C THR A 82 2.40 1.50 -2.11
N PHE A 83 2.34 0.61 -1.12
CA PHE A 83 1.12 -0.08 -0.73
C PHE A 83 0.42 0.62 0.42
N LYS A 84 1.13 0.96 1.50
CA LYS A 84 0.59 1.54 2.73
C LYS A 84 -0.66 0.78 3.18
N ILE A 85 -1.78 1.47 3.34
CA ILE A 85 -3.08 0.89 3.70
C ILE A 85 -4.01 0.63 2.50
N THR A 86 -3.51 0.75 1.26
CA THR A 86 -4.34 0.69 0.03
C THR A 86 -5.03 -0.67 -0.15
N TYR A 87 -4.42 -1.74 0.35
CA TYR A 87 -4.90 -3.11 0.19
C TYR A 87 -5.41 -3.73 1.50
N CYS A 88 -5.39 -2.97 2.60
CA CYS A 88 -5.96 -3.39 3.87
C CYS A 88 -7.48 -3.18 3.85
N THR A 89 -8.24 -4.05 4.52
CA THR A 89 -9.69 -3.89 4.65
C THR A 89 -10.02 -2.71 5.56
N GLU A 90 -11.08 -1.94 5.26
CA GLU A 90 -11.45 -0.74 6.04
C GLU A 90 -11.66 -1.03 7.54
N GLU A 91 -12.14 -2.24 7.86
CA GLU A 91 -12.30 -2.74 9.23
C GLU A 91 -10.94 -2.90 9.96
N ASN A 92 -9.93 -3.43 9.26
CA ASN A 92 -8.63 -3.72 9.87
C ASN A 92 -7.69 -2.50 9.88
N VAL A 93 -7.98 -1.45 9.11
CA VAL A 93 -7.09 -0.27 9.01
C VAL A 93 -6.82 0.35 10.39
N GLU A 94 -7.82 0.43 11.26
CA GLU A 94 -7.64 1.04 12.58
C GLU A 94 -6.85 0.15 13.55
N ASP A 95 -7.05 -1.17 13.47
CA ASP A 95 -6.29 -2.15 14.23
C ASP A 95 -4.82 -2.17 13.79
N ILE A 96 -4.56 -2.11 12.48
CA ILE A 96 -3.20 -2.03 11.90
C ILE A 96 -2.50 -0.75 12.35
N LYS A 97 -3.17 0.41 12.32
CA LYS A 97 -2.60 1.66 12.83
C LYS A 97 -2.28 1.55 14.32
N SER A 98 -3.23 1.06 15.11
CA SER A 98 -3.10 0.92 16.56
C SER A 98 -1.91 0.02 16.91
N ARG A 99 -1.78 -1.10 16.21
CA ARG A 99 -0.66 -2.03 16.33
C ARG A 99 0.66 -1.37 15.96
N ALA A 100 0.72 -0.65 14.84
CA ALA A 100 1.92 0.06 14.41
C ALA A 100 2.37 1.10 15.45
N ILE A 101 1.43 1.87 16.01
CA ILE A 101 1.73 2.85 17.07
C ILE A 101 2.30 2.15 18.30
N ASN A 102 1.69 1.05 18.74
CA ASN A 102 2.15 0.30 19.91
C ASN A 102 3.54 -0.32 19.70
N GLU A 103 3.82 -0.88 18.51
CA GLU A 103 5.14 -1.42 18.16
C GLU A 103 6.21 -0.31 18.11
N MET A 104 5.87 0.87 17.56
CA MET A 104 6.77 2.04 17.55
C MET A 104 7.02 2.60 18.97
N GLU A 105 6.00 2.63 19.83
CA GLU A 105 6.16 3.01 21.24
C GLU A 105 7.07 2.03 22.00
N ALA A 106 6.88 0.72 21.78
CA ALA A 106 7.69 -0.32 22.41
C ALA A 106 9.18 -0.18 22.06
N MET A 107 9.51 0.11 20.80
CA MET A 107 10.90 0.35 20.38
C MET A 107 11.54 1.54 21.11
N LEU A 108 10.77 2.58 21.43
CA LEU A 108 11.27 3.75 22.16
C LEU A 108 11.53 3.44 23.64
N CYS A 109 10.74 2.57 24.28
CA CYS A 109 10.94 2.14 25.67
C CYS A 109 12.23 1.31 25.85
N GLU A 110 12.56 0.43 24.91
CA GLU A 110 13.77 -0.41 24.98
C GLU A 110 15.08 0.37 24.77
N THR A 111 15.00 1.58 24.19
CA THR A 111 16.18 2.39 23.90
C THR A 111 16.78 3.05 25.15
N ASP A 112 16.04 3.12 26.26
CA ASP A 112 16.52 3.71 27.53
C ASP A 112 17.32 2.72 28.43
N GLN A 113 17.32 1.42 28.14
CA GLN A 113 18.04 0.40 28.94
C GLN A 113 19.32 -0.16 28.26
N GLY A 114 19.61 0.20 27.01
CA GLY A 114 20.69 -0.41 26.22
C GLY A 114 22.11 0.17 26.37
N THR A 115 22.35 1.15 27.25
CA THR A 115 23.68 1.80 27.37
C THR A 115 24.52 1.39 28.60
N ALA A 116 24.08 0.46 29.44
CA ALA A 116 24.77 0.16 30.71
C ALA A 116 25.44 -1.23 30.81
N GLU A 117 25.25 -2.17 29.87
CA GLU A 117 25.69 -3.57 30.05
C GLU A 117 26.75 -4.09 29.08
N LEU A 118 27.35 -3.24 28.24
CA LEU A 118 28.43 -3.64 27.31
C LEU A 118 29.80 -3.03 27.63
N ALA A 119 30.04 -2.64 28.89
CA ALA A 119 31.31 -2.04 29.32
C ALA A 119 32.02 -2.80 30.45
N ALA A 120 31.55 -4.00 30.82
CA ALA A 120 32.06 -4.74 31.97
C ALA A 120 32.60 -6.12 31.61
N SER A 121 33.52 -6.23 30.65
CA SER A 121 34.36 -7.43 30.49
C SER A 121 35.67 -7.18 29.74
N LEU A 122 36.65 -6.55 30.39
CA LEU A 122 38.05 -6.78 30.03
C LEU A 122 38.91 -6.89 31.30
N PRO A 123 39.60 -8.02 31.53
CA PRO A 123 40.81 -8.05 32.34
C PRO A 123 42.04 -8.09 31.41
N LYS A 124 43.03 -7.23 31.66
CA LYS A 124 44.39 -7.65 32.06
C LYS A 124 45.36 -6.46 32.14
N ASP A 125 46.20 -6.58 33.15
CA ASP A 125 47.27 -5.72 33.63
C ASP A 125 48.36 -5.29 32.64
N ALA A 126 49.04 -4.22 33.08
CA ALA A 126 50.46 -3.88 32.94
C ALA A 126 50.95 -2.95 31.79
N THR A 127 51.16 -1.67 32.18
CA THR A 127 52.48 -0.99 32.20
C THR A 127 53.01 -0.29 30.91
N THR A 128 52.91 1.06 30.93
CA THR A 128 54.03 2.05 30.73
C THR A 128 54.26 2.80 29.38
N ILE A 129 53.96 4.12 29.47
CA ILE A 129 54.68 5.35 29.01
C ILE A 129 54.32 6.10 27.68
N SER A 130 54.11 7.43 27.88
CA SER A 130 54.33 8.65 27.05
C SER A 130 53.27 9.22 26.09
N GLN A 131 52.54 10.25 26.58
CA GLN A 131 52.48 11.69 26.18
C GLN A 131 52.36 12.13 24.68
N PRO A 132 51.90 13.38 24.37
CA PRO A 132 50.52 13.76 24.03
C PRO A 132 50.34 14.38 22.62
N ALA A 133 49.13 14.40 22.03
CA ALA A 133 48.82 15.24 20.87
C ALA A 133 47.33 15.66 20.80
N GLU A 134 47.13 16.95 20.52
CA GLU A 134 45.92 17.80 20.47
C GLU A 134 44.59 17.18 19.96
N PRO A 135 43.43 17.57 20.51
CA PRO A 135 42.13 17.08 20.06
C PRO A 135 41.63 17.83 18.81
N LEU A 136 41.65 17.16 17.66
CA LEU A 136 40.85 17.56 16.50
C LEU A 136 39.37 17.52 16.88
N ARG A 137 38.72 18.71 16.90
CA ARG A 137 37.29 18.84 17.15
C ARG A 137 36.49 18.18 16.04
N LYS A 138 36.02 16.96 16.30
CA LYS A 138 34.97 16.31 15.52
C LYS A 138 33.66 17.03 15.81
N ASN A 139 33.34 18.01 14.98
CA ASN A 139 32.01 18.59 14.86
C ASN A 139 31.04 17.50 14.38
N SER A 140 30.51 16.76 15.35
CA SER A 140 29.47 15.77 15.15
C SER A 140 28.26 16.40 14.48
N LEU A 141 27.69 15.69 13.49
CA LEU A 141 26.41 16.00 12.85
C LEU A 141 25.26 16.21 13.86
N GLY A 142 25.44 15.77 15.12
CA GLY A 142 24.54 16.09 16.23
C GLY A 142 24.31 17.58 16.45
N SER A 143 25.20 18.46 15.98
CA SER A 143 24.98 19.92 16.03
C SER A 143 23.84 20.38 15.11
N LEU A 144 23.53 19.65 14.03
CA LEU A 144 22.46 20.03 13.10
C LEU A 144 21.06 19.70 13.65
N PHE A 145 20.98 18.80 14.63
CA PHE A 145 19.72 18.44 15.30
C PHE A 145 19.46 19.25 16.58
N LYS A 146 20.27 20.27 16.87
CA LYS A 146 20.03 21.16 18.01
C LYS A 146 18.93 22.17 17.67
N THR A 147 17.70 21.68 17.62
CA THR A 147 16.48 22.48 17.55
C THR A 147 16.33 23.26 18.85
N ALA A 148 16.27 24.58 18.72
CA ALA A 148 15.97 25.48 19.83
C ALA A 148 14.59 25.13 20.40
N ALA A 149 14.56 24.75 21.68
CA ALA A 149 13.33 24.63 22.43
C ALA A 149 12.70 26.03 22.57
N THR A 150 11.72 26.38 21.73
CA THR A 150 10.73 27.44 22.04
C THR A 150 9.43 27.22 21.25
N SER A 151 8.38 26.98 22.03
CA SER A 151 6.93 27.17 21.79
C SER A 151 6.09 26.09 21.09
N SER A 152 5.25 25.48 21.93
CA SER A 152 3.88 24.99 21.71
C SER A 152 3.65 23.47 21.56
N ALA A 153 2.88 22.95 22.54
CA ALA A 153 2.39 21.59 22.77
C ALA A 153 3.42 20.50 23.14
N THR A 154 3.46 20.14 24.42
CA THR A 154 4.04 18.86 24.89
C THR A 154 3.12 17.72 24.45
N LEU A 155 3.12 17.43 23.14
CA LEU A 155 2.45 16.23 22.64
C LEU A 155 3.11 15.00 23.28
N SER A 156 2.28 14.12 23.83
CA SER A 156 2.67 12.78 24.27
C SER A 156 3.42 12.07 23.15
N GLN A 157 4.37 11.18 23.48
CA GLN A 157 5.11 10.42 22.48
C GLN A 157 4.17 9.73 21.48
N ARG A 158 3.06 9.19 21.99
CA ARG A 158 1.98 8.61 21.20
C ARG A 158 1.43 9.54 20.12
N GLU A 159 1.09 10.77 20.51
CA GLU A 159 0.50 11.76 19.60
C GLU A 159 1.51 12.21 18.52
N ARG A 160 2.81 12.13 18.80
CA ARG A 160 3.86 12.38 17.79
C ARG A 160 3.93 11.26 16.76
N ILE A 161 3.86 10.00 17.21
CA ILE A 161 3.86 8.81 16.34
C ILE A 161 2.62 8.83 15.44
N GLU A 162 1.44 9.09 16.00
CA GLU A 162 0.19 9.20 15.24
C GLU A 162 0.26 10.27 14.15
N LYS A 163 0.87 11.42 14.47
CA LYS A 163 1.06 12.51 13.51
C LYS A 163 2.02 12.12 12.38
N GLU A 164 3.11 11.43 12.69
CA GLU A 164 4.07 10.96 11.69
C GLU A 164 3.46 9.88 10.79
N LEU A 165 2.75 8.90 11.37
CA LEU A 165 2.07 7.84 10.64
C LEU A 165 0.99 8.42 9.71
N SER A 166 0.23 9.41 10.19
CA SER A 166 -0.75 10.14 9.37
C SER A 166 -0.09 10.91 8.23
N ALA A 167 1.06 11.56 8.48
CA ALA A 167 1.83 12.23 7.44
C ALA A 167 2.38 11.24 6.41
N TYR A 168 2.81 10.05 6.86
CA TYR A 168 3.26 8.98 5.99
C TYR A 168 2.14 8.50 5.05
N PHE A 169 0.90 8.32 5.54
CA PHE A 169 -0.23 7.98 4.68
C PHE A 169 -0.53 9.05 3.62
N GLN A 170 -0.42 10.33 4.00
CA GLN A 170 -0.65 11.45 3.09
C GLN A 170 0.51 11.72 2.12
N SER A 171 1.69 11.13 2.34
CA SER A 171 2.84 11.32 1.45
C SER A 171 2.58 10.75 0.06
N PHE A 172 3.10 11.40 -0.98
CA PHE A 172 2.94 10.91 -2.34
C PHE A 172 3.76 9.64 -2.57
N PRO A 173 3.23 8.65 -3.31
CA PRO A 173 4.01 7.47 -3.67
C PRO A 173 5.27 7.90 -4.42
N ILE A 174 6.40 7.27 -4.09
CA ILE A 174 7.69 7.54 -4.72
C ILE A 174 7.53 7.32 -6.22
N ARG A 175 7.60 8.39 -7.02
CA ARG A 175 7.51 8.28 -8.48
C ARG A 175 8.59 7.31 -8.96
N LYS A 176 8.19 6.23 -9.62
CA LYS A 176 9.12 5.44 -10.42
C LYS A 176 9.67 6.35 -11.50
N VAL A 177 10.96 6.67 -11.40
CA VAL A 177 11.71 7.21 -12.54
C VAL A 177 11.80 6.06 -13.52
N ILE A 178 11.05 6.17 -14.63
CA ILE A 178 11.12 5.27 -15.78
C ILE A 178 12.36 5.62 -16.57
#